data_AF-A0A0Q4SBK8-F1
#
_entry.id   AF-A0A0Q4SBK8-F1
#
_cell.length_a   1.000
_cell.length_b   1.000
_cell.length_c   1.000
_cell.angle_alpha   90.00
_cell.angle_beta   90.00
_cell.angle_gamma   90.00
#
_symmetry.space_group_name_H-M   'P 1'
#
loop_
_entity.id
_entity.type
_entity.pdbx_description
1 polymer ?
#
loop_
_entity_poly.entity_id
_entity_poly.type
_entity_poly.pdbx_seq_one_letter_code
_entity_poly.pdbx_strand_id
1 'polypeptide(L)'
;MENLINQENLEDITRFIEEKIDDIPAEYILCGAIGTLLLSSYLKKNGHNKTAGILAGITIPIIAVGIKKYTNLHDSEEEEFQNEIA
;
A
#
# COMPACT_ATOMS: atom_id res chain seq x y z
N MET A 1 5.25 -23.97 -4.57
CA MET A 1 5.00 -22.70 -5.27
C MET A 1 6.05 -21.74 -4.74
N GLU A 2 6.87 -21.15 -5.62
CA GLU A 2 7.79 -20.08 -5.21
C GLU A 2 6.94 -18.88 -4.78
N ASN A 3 7.17 -18.39 -3.57
CA ASN A 3 6.55 -17.15 -3.10
C ASN A 3 7.15 -16.00 -3.91
N LEU A 4 6.33 -15.35 -4.73
CA LEU A 4 6.68 -14.10 -5.42
C LEU A 4 7.03 -12.97 -4.42
N ILE A 5 6.70 -13.16 -3.13
CA ILE A 5 6.95 -12.26 -2.01
C ILE A 5 7.85 -13.01 -1.01
N ASN A 6 9.16 -12.93 -1.23
CA ASN A 6 10.16 -13.24 -0.22
C ASN A 6 10.62 -11.92 0.42
N GLN A 7 11.05 -11.95 1.69
CA GLN A 7 11.45 -10.75 2.44
C GLN A 7 12.49 -9.88 1.69
N GLU A 8 13.41 -10.51 0.95
CA GLU A 8 14.43 -9.83 0.13
C GLU A 8 13.84 -8.98 -1.00
N ASN A 9 12.77 -9.45 -1.64
CA ASN A 9 12.12 -8.74 -2.75
C ASN A 9 11.05 -7.75 -2.28
N LEU A 10 10.70 -7.80 -0.99
CA LEU A 10 9.61 -7.01 -0.41
C LEU A 10 10.00 -5.53 -0.28
N GLU A 11 11.25 -5.27 0.04
CA GLU A 11 11.80 -3.91 0.14
C GLU A 11 11.87 -3.24 -1.24
N ASP A 12 12.31 -3.97 -2.26
CA ASP A 12 12.33 -3.49 -3.65
C ASP A 12 10.93 -3.23 -4.19
N ILE A 13 9.97 -4.12 -3.93
CA ILE A 13 8.56 -3.91 -4.28
C ILE A 13 8.02 -2.67 -3.56
N THR A 14 8.35 -2.49 -2.28
CA THR A 14 7.91 -1.33 -1.48
C THR A 14 8.46 -0.04 -2.06
N ARG A 15 9.77 0.01 -2.36
CA ARG A 15 10.42 1.19 -2.95
C ARG A 15 9.87 1.51 -4.34
N PHE A 16 9.63 0.48 -5.17
CA PHE A 16 9.00 0.65 -6.47
C PHE A 16 7.57 1.21 -6.36
N ILE A 17 6.81 0.73 -5.37
CA ILE A 17 5.46 1.24 -5.09
C ILE A 17 5.56 2.69 -4.62
N GLU A 18 6.44 3.02 -3.68
CA GLU A 18 6.70 4.39 -3.20
C GLU A 18 6.98 5.34 -4.36
N GLU A 19 7.92 5.00 -5.25
CA GLU A 19 8.25 5.82 -6.43
C GLU A 19 7.05 6.02 -7.37
N LYS A 20 6.18 5.01 -7.50
CA LYS A 20 5.01 5.07 -8.38
C LYS A 20 3.82 5.81 -7.79
N ILE A 21 3.72 5.90 -6.47
CA ILE A 21 2.56 6.50 -5.79
C ILE A 21 2.91 7.76 -5.00
N ASP A 22 4.11 8.31 -5.22
CA ASP A 22 4.59 9.52 -4.54
C ASP A 22 3.69 10.74 -4.80
N ASP A 23 3.10 10.83 -5.99
CA ASP A 23 2.17 11.92 -6.35
C ASP A 23 0.72 11.68 -5.89
N ILE A 24 0.41 10.50 -5.33
CA ILE A 24 -0.98 10.11 -5.00
C ILE A 24 -1.26 10.34 -3.51
N PRO A 25 -2.31 11.09 -3.12
CA PRO A 25 -2.67 11.25 -1.71
C PRO A 25 -2.86 9.90 -0.98
N ALA A 26 -2.44 9.86 0.29
CA ALA A 26 -2.42 8.63 1.09
C ALA A 26 -3.80 7.95 1.19
N GLU A 27 -4.87 8.74 1.26
CA GLU A 27 -6.26 8.28 1.30
C GLU A 27 -6.63 7.44 0.07
N TYR A 28 -6.23 7.89 -1.13
CA TYR A 28 -6.50 7.16 -2.37
C TYR A 28 -5.69 5.86 -2.44
N ILE A 29 -4.47 5.84 -1.89
CA ILE A 29 -3.64 4.64 -1.80
C ILE A 29 -4.33 3.60 -0.91
N LEU A 30 -4.82 4.01 0.26
CA LEU A 30 -5.53 3.13 1.19
C LEU A 30 -6.87 2.63 0.62
N CYS A 31 -7.63 3.51 -0.04
CA CYS A 31 -8.84 3.10 -0.76
C CYS A 31 -8.54 2.10 -1.89
N GLY A 32 -7.46 2.31 -2.64
CA GLY A 32 -6.98 1.40 -3.67
C GLY A 32 -6.57 0.04 -3.10
N ALA A 33 -5.92 0.02 -1.94
CA ALA A 33 -5.58 -1.21 -1.23
C ALA A 33 -6.82 -2.01 -0.82
N ILE A 34 -7.83 -1.35 -0.25
CA ILE A 34 -9.12 -1.97 0.11
C ILE A 34 -9.81 -2.52 -1.14
N GLY A 35 -9.85 -1.74 -2.22
CA GLY A 35 -10.41 -2.17 -3.51
C GLY A 35 -9.70 -3.41 -4.08
N THR A 36 -8.37 -3.46 -3.99
CA THR A 36 -7.55 -4.60 -4.42
C THR A 36 -7.84 -5.84 -3.58
N LEU A 37 -8.01 -5.69 -2.26
CA LEU A 37 -8.35 -6.78 -1.36
C LEU A 37 -9.74 -7.35 -1.67
N LEU A 38 -10.73 -6.48 -1.89
CA LEU A 38 -12.08 -6.89 -2.31
C LEU A 38 -12.07 -7.58 -3.68
N LEU A 39 -11.32 -7.04 -4.64
CA LEU A 39 -11.16 -7.62 -5.98
C LEU A 39 -10.49 -9.01 -5.90
N SER A 40 -9.48 -9.17 -5.04
CA SER A 40 -8.82 -10.46 -4.81
C SER A 40 -9.81 -11.50 -4.28
N SER A 41 -10.70 -11.11 -3.36
CA SER A 41 -11.73 -11.98 -2.78
C SER A 41 -12.76 -12.39 -3.82
N TYR A 42 -13.19 -11.45 -4.67
CA TYR A 42 -14.08 -11.73 -5.79
C TYR A 42 -13.46 -12.68 -6.81
N LEU A 43 -12.19 -12.47 -7.18
CA LEU A 43 -11.45 -13.34 -8.09
C LEU A 43 -11.28 -14.75 -7.53
N LYS A 44 -11.00 -14.87 -6.23
CA LYS A 44 -10.94 -16.16 -5.53
C LYS A 44 -12.27 -16.90 -5.61
N LYS A 45 -13.39 -16.20 -5.39
CA LYS A 45 -14.74 -16.77 -5.48
C LYS A 45 -15.08 -17.28 -6.88
N ASN A 46 -14.56 -16.64 -7.93
CA ASN A 46 -14.77 -17.05 -9.33
C ASN A 46 -13.73 -18.07 -9.84
N GLY A 47 -12.90 -18.63 -8.98
CA GLY A 47 -11.93 -19.68 -9.34
C GLY A 47 -10.58 -19.17 -9.86
N HIS A 48 -10.36 -17.86 -9.91
CA HIS A 48 -9.07 -17.26 -10.30
C HIS A 48 -8.07 -17.23 -9.12
N ASN A 49 -7.75 -18.41 -8.58
CA ASN A 49 -6.95 -18.56 -7.36
C ASN A 49 -5.52 -18.01 -7.47
N LYS A 50 -4.89 -18.12 -8.65
CA LYS A 50 -3.53 -17.59 -8.88
C LYS A 50 -3.51 -16.06 -8.82
N THR A 51 -4.39 -15.41 -9.57
CA THR A 51 -4.50 -13.95 -9.62
C THR A 51 -4.92 -13.37 -8.27
N ALA A 52 -5.86 -14.02 -7.59
CA ALA A 52 -6.26 -13.65 -6.24
C ALA A 52 -5.09 -13.71 -5.24
N GLY A 53 -4.24 -14.75 -5.32
CA GLY A 53 -3.05 -14.87 -4.48
C GLY A 53 -2.03 -13.75 -4.74
N ILE A 54 -1.81 -13.39 -6.00
CA ILE A 54 -0.91 -12.28 -6.36
C ILE A 54 -1.45 -10.95 -5.83
N LEU A 55 -2.74 -10.64 -6.07
CA LEU A 55 -3.37 -9.41 -5.58
C LEU A 55 -3.32 -9.33 -4.05
N ALA A 56 -3.65 -10.42 -3.35
CA ALA A 56 -3.58 -10.46 -1.89
C ALA A 56 -2.14 -10.24 -1.39
N GLY A 57 -1.16 -10.79 -2.09
CA GLY A 57 0.25 -10.59 -1.79
C GLY A 57 0.68 -9.13 -1.90
N ILE A 58 0.40 -8.47 -3.03
CA ILE A 58 0.79 -7.07 -3.26
C ILE A 58 -0.01 -6.08 -2.40
N THR A 59 -1.16 -6.47 -1.87
CA THR A 59 -1.97 -5.60 -1.02
C THR A 59 -1.22 -5.21 0.26
N ILE A 60 -0.43 -6.12 0.84
CA ILE A 60 0.34 -5.86 2.07
C ILE A 60 1.33 -4.69 1.89
N PRO A 61 2.25 -4.70 0.91
CA PRO A 61 3.17 -3.59 0.72
C PRO A 61 2.46 -2.28 0.32
N ILE A 62 1.35 -2.34 -0.44
CA ILE A 62 0.56 -1.13 -0.76
C ILE A 62 -0.01 -0.50 0.52
N ILE A 63 -0.56 -1.31 1.44
CA ILE A 63 -1.03 -0.83 2.74
C ILE A 63 0.12 -0.24 3.56
N ALA A 64 1.28 -0.90 3.58
CA ALA A 64 2.45 -0.41 4.32
C ALA A 64 2.89 0.98 3.85
N VAL A 65 2.98 1.19 2.53
CA VAL A 65 3.30 2.50 1.96
C VAL A 65 2.20 3.53 2.23
N GLY A 66 0.93 3.15 2.07
CA GLY A 66 -0.20 4.03 2.33
C GLY A 66 -0.25 4.52 3.78
N ILE A 67 -0.01 3.64 4.75
CA ILE A 67 0.06 4.00 6.18
C ILE A 67 1.27 4.91 6.45
N LYS A 68 2.45 4.54 5.96
CA LYS A 68 3.66 5.35 6.14
C LYS A 68 3.46 6.78 5.62
N LYS A 69 2.85 6.92 4.45
CA LYS A 69 2.54 8.23 3.86
C LYS A 69 1.49 8.99 4.67
N TYR A 70 0.45 8.31 5.15
CA TYR A 70 -0.60 8.90 5.98
C TYR A 70 -0.05 9.45 7.31
N THR A 71 0.83 8.69 7.97
CA THR A 71 1.48 9.11 9.22
C THR A 71 2.45 10.26 8.99
N ASN A 72 3.29 10.21 7.95
CA ASN A 72 4.20 11.31 7.63
C ASN A 72 3.48 12.63 7.33
N LEU A 73 2.30 12.56 6.69
CA LEU A 73 1.45 13.73 6.46
C LEU A 73 0.96 14.33 7.79
N HIS A 74 0.48 13.50 8.72
CA HIS A 74 0.04 13.97 10.03
C HIS A 74 1.17 14.54 10.88
N ASP A 75 2.34 13.89 10.90
CA ASP A 75 3.50 14.37 11.65
C ASP A 75 4.01 15.71 11.06
N SER A 76 3.97 15.88 9.74
CA SER A 76 4.36 17.14 9.07
C SER A 76 3.35 18.27 9.32
N GLU A 77 2.05 17.96 9.29
CA GLU A 77 0.98 18.91 9.63
C GLU A 77 1.05 19.34 11.11
N GLU A 78 1.38 18.42 12.02
CA GLU A 78 1.55 18.74 13.45
C GLU A 78 2.81 19.61 13.71
N GLU A 79 3.94 19.34 13.04
CA GLU A 79 5.14 20.18 13.16
C GLU A 79 4.96 21.59 12.55
N GLU A 80 4.25 21.70 11.42
CA GLU A 80 3.98 23.00 10.78
C GLU A 80 3.04 23.85 11.64
N PHE A 81 2.02 23.24 12.25
CA PHE A 81 1.13 23.93 13.20
C PHE A 81 1.85 24.41 14.47
N GLN A 82 2.83 23.66 14.98
CA GLN A 82 3.61 24.08 16.16
C GLN A 82 4.58 25.23 15.85
N ASN A 83 5.14 25.27 14.64
CA ASN A 83 6.04 26.34 14.22
C ASN A 83 5.33 27.67 13.89
N GLU A 84 4.04 27.64 13.51
CA GLU A 84 3.29 28.87 13.20
C GLU A 84 2.78 29.62 14.46
N ILE A 85 2.76 28.95 15.62
CA ILE A 85 2.26 29.49 16.91
C ILE A 85 3.42 29.82 17.89
N ALA A 86 4.68 29.54 17.52
CA ALA A 86 5.89 29.82 18.31
C ALA A 86 6.54 31.16 17.91
#